data_AF-A0A1X0NNN4-F1
#
_entry.id   AF-A0A1X0NNN4-F1
#
_cell.length_a   1.000
_cell.length_b   1.000
_cell.length_c   1.000
_cell.angle_alpha   90.00
_cell.angle_beta   90.00
_cell.angle_gamma   90.00
#
_symmetry.space_group_name_H-M   'P 1'
#
loop_
_entity.id
_entity.type
_entity.pdbx_description
1 polymer ?
#
loop_
_entity_poly.entity_id
_entity_poly.type
_entity_poly.pdbx_seq_one_letter_code
_entity_poly.pdbx_strand_id
1 'polypeptide(L)'
;MLRFTLRSLGGQRRWWKEGRPDFARANERRQQLELRRIDASHYYAPVEPTPEQACTLYRQLLKAGHAQLRVTDKKYYTKKVRYEFEVTARQTSARVRGIMFEKGQWMLKNKLGGIV
;
A
#
# COMPACT_ATOMS: atom_id res chain seq x y z
N MET A 1 -26.41 -30.51 33.16
CA MET A 1 -25.52 -29.79 34.10
C MET A 1 -24.11 -29.78 33.53
N LEU A 2 -23.67 -28.65 32.98
CA LEU A 2 -22.35 -28.48 32.37
C LEU A 2 -21.31 -28.24 33.47
N ARG A 3 -20.38 -29.19 33.66
CA ARG A 3 -19.24 -29.05 34.58
C ARG A 3 -18.17 -28.17 33.93
N PHE A 4 -18.07 -26.92 34.36
CA PHE A 4 -16.92 -26.07 34.08
C PHE A 4 -15.71 -26.54 34.89
N THR A 5 -14.65 -26.97 34.22
CA THR A 5 -13.36 -27.24 34.86
C THR A 5 -12.51 -25.97 34.82
N LEU A 6 -12.39 -25.31 35.97
CA LEU A 6 -11.46 -24.21 36.22
C LEU A 6 -10.02 -24.71 36.01
N ARG A 7 -9.31 -24.17 35.01
CA ARG A 7 -7.87 -24.43 34.83
C ARG A 7 -7.09 -23.57 35.84
N SER A 8 -6.52 -24.23 36.84
CA SER A 8 -5.60 -23.63 37.81
C SER A 8 -4.33 -23.10 37.11
N LEU A 9 -4.14 -21.79 37.10
CA LEU A 9 -2.90 -21.11 36.73
C LEU A 9 -1.93 -21.18 37.92
N GLY A 10 -1.22 -22.31 38.05
CA GLY A 10 -0.25 -22.49 39.12
C GLY A 10 0.69 -23.64 38.82
N GLY A 11 1.90 -23.32 38.38
CA GLY A 11 2.98 -24.28 38.21
C GLY A 11 3.95 -23.85 37.12
N GLN A 12 5.24 -23.86 37.43
CA GLN A 12 6.32 -23.71 36.46
C GLN A 12 6.28 -24.87 35.45
N ARG A 13 5.45 -24.75 34.42
CA ARG A 13 5.30 -25.77 33.39
C ARG A 13 6.33 -25.51 32.31
N ARG A 14 7.35 -26.37 32.30
CA ARG A 14 8.35 -26.46 31.24
C ARG A 14 7.60 -26.88 29.96
N TRP A 15 7.49 -25.97 29.00
CA TRP A 15 6.73 -26.12 27.75
C TRP A 15 7.06 -27.41 26.96
N TRP A 16 8.23 -28.00 27.17
CA TRP A 16 8.65 -29.26 26.54
C TRP A 16 8.10 -30.54 27.22
N LYS A 17 7.47 -30.44 28.39
CA LYS A 17 6.85 -31.57 29.12
C LYS A 17 5.36 -31.76 28.83
N GLU A 18 4.71 -30.82 28.11
CA GLU A 18 3.26 -30.81 27.86
C GLU A 18 2.83 -31.51 26.55
N GLY A 19 3.73 -32.25 25.89
CA GLY A 19 3.46 -32.90 24.60
C GLY A 19 3.90 -32.05 23.41
N ARG A 20 3.64 -32.54 22.19
CA ARG A 20 4.00 -31.81 20.96
C ARG A 20 3.19 -30.50 20.88
N PRO A 21 3.79 -29.36 20.49
CA PRO A 21 3.04 -28.12 20.33
C PRO A 21 1.90 -28.27 19.33
N ASP A 22 0.74 -27.68 19.62
CA ASP A 22 -0.38 -27.63 18.68
C ASP A 22 -0.08 -26.61 17.58
N PHE A 23 0.21 -27.12 16.38
CA PHE A 23 0.49 -26.33 15.19
C PHE A 23 -0.76 -26.05 14.35
N ALA A 24 -1.97 -26.42 14.79
CA ALA A 24 -3.20 -26.25 14.00
C ALA A 24 -3.40 -24.79 13.55
N ARG A 25 -3.24 -23.83 14.47
CA ARG A 25 -3.34 -22.39 14.15
C ARG A 25 -2.27 -21.93 13.16
N ALA A 26 -1.04 -22.42 13.30
CA ALA A 26 0.05 -22.08 12.40
C ALA A 26 -0.18 -22.66 10.99
N ASN A 27 -0.70 -23.89 10.91
CA ASN A 27 -1.07 -24.54 9.66
C ASN A 27 -2.25 -23.83 8.97
N GLU A 28 -3.29 -23.46 9.72
CA GLU A 28 -4.41 -22.66 9.21
C GLU A 28 -3.90 -21.31 8.66
N ARG A 29 -3.01 -20.63 9.40
CA ARG A 29 -2.41 -19.38 8.94
C ARG A 29 -1.61 -19.56 7.65
N ARG A 30 -0.85 -20.66 7.53
CA ARG A 30 -0.10 -20.98 6.31
C ARG A 30 -1.05 -21.19 5.13
N GLN A 31 -2.14 -21.94 5.31
CA GLN A 31 -3.16 -22.13 4.28
C GLN A 31 -3.77 -20.80 3.82
N GLN A 32 -4.12 -19.92 4.75
CA GLN A 32 -4.62 -18.58 4.40
C GLN A 32 -3.62 -17.74 3.61
N LEU A 33 -2.32 -17.84 3.91
CA LEU A 33 -1.28 -17.11 3.17
C LEU A 33 -1.07 -17.69 1.77
N GLU A 34 -1.16 -19.00 1.59
CA GLU A 34 -1.11 -19.62 0.25
C GLU A 34 -2.33 -19.21 -0.59
N LEU A 35 -3.53 -19.19 -0.02
CA LEU A 35 -4.71 -18.68 -0.71
C LEU A 35 -4.52 -17.22 -1.15
N ARG A 36 -3.99 -16.37 -0.28
CA ARG A 36 -3.67 -14.97 -0.63
C ARG A 36 -2.58 -14.86 -1.69
N ARG A 37 -1.60 -15.77 -1.72
CA ARG A 37 -0.55 -15.80 -2.74
C ARG A 37 -1.10 -16.20 -4.10
N ILE A 38 -1.95 -17.23 -4.14
CA ILE A 38 -2.64 -17.66 -5.36
C ILE A 38 -3.52 -16.53 -5.87
N ASP A 39 -4.32 -15.92 -4.99
CA ASP A 39 -5.15 -14.76 -5.33
C ASP A 39 -4.29 -13.59 -5.87
N ALA A 40 -3.22 -13.21 -5.16
CA ALA A 40 -2.28 -12.17 -5.60
C ALA A 40 -1.64 -12.47 -6.97
N SER A 41 -1.46 -13.73 -7.35
CA SER A 41 -0.88 -14.13 -8.64
C SER A 41 -1.84 -13.91 -9.81
N HIS A 42 -3.14 -13.82 -9.56
CA HIS A 42 -4.14 -13.48 -10.58
C HIS A 42 -4.17 -11.99 -10.92
N TYR A 43 -3.65 -11.12 -10.03
CA TYR A 43 -3.58 -9.69 -10.28
C TYR A 43 -2.33 -9.31 -11.06
N TYR A 44 -2.48 -8.37 -11.99
CA TYR A 44 -1.36 -7.81 -12.72
C TYR A 44 -0.50 -6.94 -11.81
N ALA A 45 0.82 -7.05 -11.97
CA ALA A 45 1.74 -6.16 -11.30
C ALA A 45 1.56 -4.71 -11.82
N PRO A 46 1.84 -3.68 -10.99
CA PRO A 46 1.83 -2.30 -11.44
C PRO A 46 2.75 -2.10 -12.64
N VAL A 47 2.18 -1.54 -13.71
CA VAL A 47 2.88 -1.33 -14.99
C VAL A 47 3.38 0.10 -15.07
N GLU A 48 4.56 0.27 -15.66
CA GLU A 48 5.08 1.61 -15.95
C GLU A 48 4.16 2.35 -16.94
N PRO A 49 3.76 3.60 -16.64
CA PRO A 49 2.91 4.36 -17.54
C PRO A 49 3.64 4.72 -18.84
N THR A 50 2.89 4.82 -19.93
CA THR A 50 3.44 5.35 -21.18
C THR A 50 3.78 6.84 -21.03
N PRO A 51 4.69 7.39 -21.86
CA PRO A 51 5.00 8.82 -21.83
C PRO A 51 3.76 9.71 -22.03
N GLU A 52 2.82 9.29 -22.87
CA GLU A 52 1.56 10.01 -23.11
C GLU A 52 0.68 10.06 -21.85
N GLN A 53 0.55 8.92 -21.16
CA GLN A 53 -0.17 8.82 -19.89
C GLN A 53 0.47 9.71 -18.83
N ALA A 54 1.80 9.66 -18.69
CA ALA A 54 2.53 10.50 -17.74
C ALA A 54 2.34 12.00 -18.04
N CYS A 55 2.47 12.43 -19.30
CA CYS A 55 2.22 13.81 -19.73
C CYS A 55 0.77 14.25 -19.43
N THR A 56 -0.19 13.36 -19.64
CA THR A 56 -1.61 13.63 -19.37
C THR A 56 -1.86 13.82 -17.87
N LEU A 57 -1.33 12.92 -17.04
CA LEU A 57 -1.42 13.00 -15.59
C LEU A 57 -0.75 14.28 -15.06
N TYR A 58 0.45 14.60 -15.55
CA TYR A 58 1.17 15.81 -15.21
C TYR A 58 0.31 17.06 -15.47
N ARG A 59 -0.25 17.18 -16.68
CA ARG A 59 -1.12 18.32 -17.05
C ARG A 59 -2.35 18.41 -16.15
N GLN A 60 -2.99 17.28 -15.85
CA GLN A 60 -4.16 17.23 -14.98
C GLN A 60 -3.83 17.68 -13.55
N LEU A 61 -2.69 17.24 -12.99
CA LEU A 61 -2.24 17.62 -11.66
C LEU A 61 -1.95 19.11 -11.55
N LEU A 62 -1.35 19.71 -12.58
CA LEU A 62 -1.14 21.16 -12.64
C LEU A 62 -2.46 21.92 -12.73
N LYS A 63 -3.38 21.48 -13.60
CA LYS A 63 -4.70 22.11 -13.75
C LYS A 63 -5.49 22.06 -12.45
N ALA A 64 -5.50 20.90 -11.78
CA ALA A 64 -6.12 20.73 -10.47
C ALA A 64 -5.46 21.62 -9.42
N GLY A 65 -4.13 21.69 -9.40
CA GLY A 65 -3.38 22.58 -8.50
C GLY A 65 -3.75 24.05 -8.68
N HIS A 66 -3.83 24.53 -9.92
CA HIS A 66 -4.23 25.90 -10.20
C HIS A 66 -5.66 26.22 -9.76
N ALA A 67 -6.58 25.26 -9.87
CA ALA A 67 -7.99 25.44 -9.53
C ALA A 67 -8.27 25.30 -8.02
N GLN A 68 -7.59 24.37 -7.33
CA GLN A 68 -7.91 23.99 -5.94
C GLN A 68 -7.00 24.66 -4.91
N LEU A 69 -5.72 24.90 -5.23
CA LEU A 69 -4.77 25.47 -4.27
C LEU A 69 -5.08 26.96 -4.04
N ARG A 70 -5.31 27.29 -2.77
CA ARG A 70 -5.57 28.63 -2.23
C ARG A 70 -4.42 29.11 -1.35
N VAL A 71 -3.90 28.25 -0.47
CA VAL A 71 -2.89 28.62 0.53
C VAL A 71 -1.49 28.28 0.04
N THR A 72 -1.31 27.09 -0.53
CA THR A 72 -0.02 26.65 -1.04
C THR A 72 0.43 27.47 -2.25
N ASP A 73 1.72 27.86 -2.29
CA ASP A 73 2.30 28.52 -3.46
C ASP A 73 2.25 27.61 -4.70
N LYS A 74 1.50 28.07 -5.71
CA LYS A 74 1.30 27.37 -6.99
C LYS A 74 2.61 27.20 -7.74
N LYS A 75 3.55 28.14 -7.65
CA LYS A 75 4.86 28.02 -8.33
C LYS A 75 5.69 26.91 -7.68
N TYR A 76 5.71 26.86 -6.35
CA TYR A 76 6.35 25.78 -5.62
C TYR A 76 5.72 24.42 -5.94
N TYR A 77 4.39 24.32 -5.93
CA TYR A 77 3.67 23.09 -6.30
C TYR A 77 4.07 22.60 -7.70
N THR A 78 4.02 23.47 -8.70
CA THR A 78 4.41 23.12 -10.08
C THR A 78 5.86 22.65 -10.16
N LYS A 79 6.79 23.33 -9.45
CA LYS A 79 8.20 22.92 -9.38
C LYS A 79 8.36 21.54 -8.74
N LYS A 80 7.62 21.25 -7.67
CA LYS A 80 7.65 19.95 -7.00
C LYS A 80 7.08 18.84 -7.87
N VAL A 81 5.92 19.04 -8.49
CA VAL A 81 5.34 18.06 -9.42
C VAL A 81 6.31 17.78 -10.56
N ARG A 82 6.92 18.82 -11.15
CA ARG A 82 7.93 18.66 -12.20
C ARG A 82 9.13 17.83 -11.74
N TYR A 83 9.65 18.10 -10.54
CA TYR A 83 10.76 17.36 -9.96
C TYR A 83 10.43 15.87 -9.80
N GLU A 84 9.23 15.52 -9.30
CA GLU A 84 8.84 14.12 -9.15
C GLU A 84 8.80 13.36 -10.49
N PHE A 85 8.32 14.01 -11.55
CA PHE A 85 8.22 13.40 -12.88
C PHE A 85 9.57 13.33 -13.60
N GLU A 86 10.44 14.33 -13.43
CA GLU A 86 11.73 14.40 -14.14
C GLU A 86 12.88 13.70 -13.41
N VAL A 87 12.86 13.66 -12.07
CA VAL A 87 13.97 13.14 -11.25
C VAL A 87 13.56 11.84 -10.57
N THR A 88 12.56 11.86 -9.70
CA THR A 88 12.19 10.68 -8.89
C THR A 88 11.77 9.50 -9.78
N ALA A 89 10.96 9.75 -10.81
CA ALA A 89 10.55 8.69 -11.72
C ALA A 89 11.74 8.05 -12.46
N ARG A 90 12.76 8.83 -12.84
CA ARG A 90 13.96 8.31 -13.54
C ARG A 90 14.89 7.54 -12.62
N GLN A 91 14.97 7.93 -11.35
CA GLN A 91 15.80 7.25 -10.34
C GLN A 91 15.19 5.94 -9.86
N THR A 92 13.86 5.83 -9.87
CA THR A 92 13.13 4.67 -9.34
C THR A 92 12.92 3.58 -10.40
N SER A 93 12.51 2.39 -9.96
CA SER A 93 12.22 1.27 -10.85
C SER A 93 10.87 1.41 -11.57
N ALA A 94 10.69 0.69 -12.67
CA ALA A 94 9.46 0.68 -13.47
C ALA A 94 8.19 0.40 -12.63
N ARG A 95 8.26 -0.57 -11.72
CA ARG A 95 7.16 -0.89 -10.80
C ARG A 95 6.81 0.28 -9.89
N VAL A 96 7.82 0.98 -9.37
CA VAL A 96 7.60 2.16 -8.51
C VAL A 96 7.00 3.30 -9.33
N ARG A 97 7.41 3.49 -10.58
CA ARG A 97 6.77 4.45 -11.49
C ARG A 97 5.29 4.15 -11.71
N GLY A 98 4.91 2.88 -11.88
CA GLY A 98 3.50 2.46 -11.94
C GLY A 98 2.73 2.84 -10.67
N ILE A 99 3.29 2.56 -9.49
CA ILE A 99 2.68 2.92 -8.21
C ILE A 99 2.54 4.45 -8.05
N MET A 100 3.57 5.21 -8.43
CA MET A 100 3.54 6.67 -8.40
C MET A 100 2.48 7.24 -9.35
N PHE A 101 2.29 6.62 -10.51
CA PHE A 101 1.27 6.99 -11.48
C PHE A 101 -0.14 6.76 -10.92
N GLU A 102 -0.42 5.58 -10.37
CA GLU A 102 -1.68 5.26 -9.71
C GLU A 102 -1.95 6.20 -8.53
N LYS A 103 -0.91 6.52 -7.73
CA LYS A 103 -1.00 7.51 -6.65
C LYS A 103 -1.38 8.89 -7.20
N GLY A 104 -0.78 9.33 -8.30
CA GLY A 104 -1.13 10.61 -8.93
C GLY A 104 -2.59 10.63 -9.42
N GLN A 105 -3.07 9.54 -10.00
CA GLN A 105 -4.49 9.41 -10.38
C GLN A 105 -5.40 9.45 -9.15
N TRP A 106 -5.02 8.79 -8.06
CA TRP A 106 -5.74 8.86 -6.79
C TRP A 106 -5.76 10.29 -6.24
N MET A 107 -4.64 11.02 -6.30
CA MET A 107 -4.59 12.43 -5.87
C MET A 107 -5.56 13.30 -6.66
N LEU A 108 -5.68 13.10 -7.99
CA LEU A 108 -6.65 13.84 -8.79
C LEU A 108 -8.10 13.59 -8.36
N LYS A 109 -8.45 12.33 -8.08
CA LYS A 109 -9.79 11.96 -7.61
C LYS A 109 -10.08 12.51 -6.21
N ASN A 110 -9.07 12.64 -5.37
CA ASN A 110 -9.18 12.98 -3.95
C ASN A 110 -8.64 14.38 -3.61
N LYS A 111 -8.88 15.38 -4.47
CA LYS A 111 -8.53 16.79 -4.23
C LYS A 111 -7.07 16.99 -3.82
N LEU A 112 -6.16 16.42 -4.61
CA LEU A 112 -4.71 16.44 -4.41
C LEU A 112 -4.23 15.84 -3.08
N GLY A 113 -5.05 15.02 -2.41
CA GLY A 113 -4.70 14.45 -1.11
C GLY A 113 -4.80 15.45 0.04
N GLY A 114 -5.62 16.50 -0.10
CA GLY A 114 -5.84 17.50 0.94
C GLY A 114 -4.84 18.65 0.96
N ILE A 115 -4.08 18.85 -0.13
CA ILE A 115 -3.26 20.05 -0.29
C ILE A 115 -4.20 21.24 -0.55
N VAL A 116 -4.13 22.27 0.30
CA VAL A 116 -4.98 23.48 0.27
C VAL A 116 -4.18 24.70 -0.16
#